data_AF-A0A8H8NIK0-F1
#
_entry.id   AF-A0A8H8NIK0-F1
#
_cell.length_a   1.000
_cell.length_b   1.000
_cell.length_c   1.000
_cell.angle_alpha   90.00
_cell.angle_beta   90.00
_cell.angle_gamma   90.00
#
_symmetry.space_group_name_H-M   'P 1'
#
loop_
_entity.id
_entity.type
_entity.pdbx_description
1 polymer ?
#
loop_
_entity_poly.entity_id
_entity_poly.type
_entity_poly.pdbx_seq_one_letter_code
_entity_poly.pdbx_strand_id
1 'polypeptide(L)' 'MLLVAAFVFVYYTTWAILLPFFPSDHPLQGLFPAREWAIRLPAFILCVGLAGIGSFVAMVMVKEGQKQRAKAAARQA' A
#
# COMPACT_ATOMS: atom_id res chain seq x y z
N MET A 1 -14.56 -15.15 -7.33
CA MET A 1 -13.65 -14.38 -6.47
C MET A 1 -12.40 -15.18 -6.08
N LEU A 2 -12.53 -16.37 -5.46
CA LEU A 2 -11.37 -17.19 -5.05
C LEU A 2 -10.45 -17.63 -6.21
N LEU A 3 -11.01 -18.06 -7.34
CA LEU A 3 -10.21 -18.45 -8.52
C LEU A 3 -9.37 -17.28 -9.08
N VAL A 4 -9.94 -16.08 -9.09
CA VAL A 4 -9.22 -14.87 -9.55
C VAL A 4 -8.09 -14.54 -8.58
N ALA A 5 -8.35 -14.59 -7.27
CA ALA A 5 -7.33 -14.38 -6.25
C ALA A 5 -6.18 -15.40 -6.36
N ALA A 6 -6.52 -16.68 -6.52
CA ALA A 6 -5.54 -17.75 -6.70
C ALA A 6 -4.69 -17.53 -7.96
N PHE A 7 -5.31 -17.19 -9.08
CA PHE A 7 -4.60 -16.91 -10.33
C PHE A 7 -3.62 -15.74 -10.19
N VAL A 8 -4.08 -14.60 -9.65
CA VAL A 8 -3.23 -13.41 -9.43
C VAL A 8 -2.08 -13.73 -8.47
N PHE A 9 -2.37 -14.46 -7.38
CA PHE A 9 -1.36 -14.86 -6.41
C PHE A 9 -0.26 -15.74 -7.03
N VAL A 10 -0.66 -16.75 -7.81
CA VAL A 10 0.31 -17.63 -8.49
C VAL A 10 1.13 -16.83 -9.48
N TYR A 11 0.50 -16.02 -10.34
CA TYR A 11 1.21 -15.20 -11.32
C TYR A 11 2.23 -14.26 -10.66
N TYR A 12 1.82 -13.56 -9.60
CA TYR A 12 2.68 -12.64 -8.87
C TYR A 12 3.83 -13.35 -8.14
N THR A 13 3.55 -14.50 -7.52
CA THR A 13 4.57 -15.30 -6.81
C THR A 13 5.61 -15.85 -7.79
N THR A 14 5.16 -16.39 -8.92
CA THR A 14 6.03 -16.85 -10.00
C THR A 14 6.87 -15.71 -10.55
N TRP A 15 6.27 -14.55 -10.80
CA TRP A 15 6.98 -13.35 -11.26
C TRP A 15 8.07 -12.91 -10.26
N ALA A 16 7.74 -12.77 -8.98
CA ALA A 16 8.67 -12.28 -7.96
C ALA A 16 9.83 -13.24 -7.69
N ILE A 17 9.58 -14.55 -7.73
CA ILE A 17 10.59 -15.57 -7.42
C ILE A 17 11.43 -15.90 -8.65
N LEU A 18 10.85 -16.09 -9.83
CA LEU A 18 11.62 -16.59 -10.99
C LEU A 18 12.51 -15.53 -11.63
N LEU A 19 12.03 -14.31 -11.80
CA LEU A 19 12.74 -13.27 -12.55
C LEU A 19 14.17 -12.94 -12.05
N PRO A 20 14.51 -12.95 -10.73
CA PRO A 20 15.88 -12.72 -10.28
C PRO A 20 16.88 -13.84 -10.66
N PHE A 21 16.41 -15.04 -11.01
CA PHE A 21 17.29 -16.16 -11.39
C PHE A 21 17.65 -16.19 -12.88
N PHE A 22 16.95 -15.42 -13.72
CA PHE A 22 17.19 -15.41 -15.15
C PHE A 22 17.95 -14.15 -15.59
N PRO A 23 18.88 -14.27 -16.56
CA PRO A 23 19.56 -13.11 -17.13
C PRO A 23 18.57 -12.20 -17.88
N SER A 24 18.97 -10.94 -18.06
CA SER A 24 18.12 -9.89 -18.65
C SER A 24 17.70 -10.17 -20.10
N ASP A 25 18.51 -10.92 -20.85
CA ASP A 25 18.24 -11.27 -22.25
C ASP A 25 17.41 -12.56 -22.42
N HIS A 26 16.90 -13.15 -21.33
CA HIS A 26 16.12 -14.38 -21.41
C HIS A 26 14.69 -14.09 -21.93
N PRO A 27 14.15 -14.87 -22.89
CA PRO A 27 12.81 -14.62 -23.47
C PRO A 27 11.68 -14.65 -22.44
N LEU A 28 11.86 -15.35 -21.32
CA LEU A 28 10.91 -15.34 -20.20
C LEU A 28 10.72 -13.96 -19.57
N GLN A 29 11.69 -13.04 -19.70
CA GLN A 29 11.53 -11.66 -19.20
C GLN A 29 10.39 -10.92 -19.91
N GLY A 30 10.06 -11.30 -21.15
CA GLY A 30 8.93 -10.70 -21.89
C GLY A 30 7.54 -11.17 -21.43
N LEU A 31 7.45 -12.23 -20.62
CA LEU A 31 6.19 -12.75 -20.07
C LEU A 31 5.76 -12.05 -18.78
N PHE A 32 6.67 -11.29 -18.18
CA PHE A 32 6.48 -10.63 -16.89
C PHE A 32 6.77 -9.14 -16.99
N PRO A 33 6.15 -8.30 -16.15
CA PRO A 33 6.56 -6.90 -16.04
C PRO A 33 8.00 -6.78 -15.52
N ALA A 34 8.62 -5.62 -15.76
CA ALA A 34 9.99 -5.38 -15.31
C ALA A 34 10.15 -5.61 -13.80
N ARG A 35 11.28 -6.22 -13.40
CA ARG A 35 11.57 -6.65 -12.02
C ARG A 35 11.31 -5.59 -10.94
N GLU A 36 11.53 -4.32 -11.27
CA GLU A 36 11.33 -3.19 -10.35
C GLU A 36 9.88 -3.09 -9.86
N TRP A 37 8.91 -3.50 -10.68
CA TRP A 37 7.50 -3.44 -10.33
C TRP A 37 7.08 -4.50 -9.31
N ALA A 38 7.80 -5.63 -9.22
CA ALA A 38 7.56 -6.66 -8.21
C ALA A 38 7.88 -6.16 -6.78
N ILE A 39 8.67 -5.09 -6.65
CA ILE A 39 9.02 -4.48 -5.37
C ILE A 39 8.24 -3.17 -5.17
N ARG A 40 8.11 -2.35 -6.22
CA ARG A 40 7.40 -1.06 -6.14
C ARG A 40 5.93 -1.23 -5.83
N LEU A 41 5.25 -2.25 -6.35
CA LEU A 41 3.80 -2.41 -6.16
C LEU A 41 3.45 -2.67 -4.68
N PRO A 42 4.06 -3.64 -3.96
CA PRO A 42 3.79 -3.82 -2.52
C PRO A 42 4.21 -2.61 -1.69
N ALA A 43 5.35 -2.00 -2.00
CA ALA A 43 5.82 -0.80 -1.31
C ALA A 43 4.83 0.37 -1.46
N PHE A 44 4.30 0.57 -2.65
CA PHE A 44 3.31 1.62 -2.92
C PHE A 44 2.01 1.37 -2.13
N ILE A 45 1.51 0.14 -2.12
CA ILE A 45 0.31 -0.23 -1.34
C ILE A 45 0.55 0.04 0.15
N LEU A 46 1.72 -0.33 0.67
CA LEU A 46 2.07 -0.07 2.07
C LEU A 46 2.12 1.44 2.36
N CYS A 47 2.80 2.23 1.53
CA CYS A 47 2.88 3.67 1.69
C CYS A 47 1.51 4.34 1.65
N VAL A 48 0.67 3.97 0.69
CA VAL A 48 -0.71 4.51 0.56
C VAL A 48 -1.56 4.09 1.76
N GLY A 49 -1.46 2.84 2.21
CA GLY A 49 -2.16 2.35 3.39
C GLY A 49 -1.76 3.11 4.64
N LEU A 50 -0.45 3.27 4.88
CA LEU A 50 0.08 4.04 6.02
C LEU A 50 -0.32 5.51 5.95
N ALA A 51 -0.22 6.14 4.78
CA ALA A 51 -0.64 7.52 4.58
C ALA A 51 -2.14 7.71 4.84
N GLY A 52 -2.98 6.78 4.40
CA GLY A 52 -4.41 6.79 4.65
C GLY A 52 -4.74 6.68 6.14
N ILE A 53 -4.13 5.72 6.84
CA ILE A 53 -4.30 5.53 8.28
C ILE A 53 -3.81 6.77 9.05
N GLY A 54 -2.61 7.26 8.74
CA GLY A 54 -2.03 8.43 9.40
C GLY A 54 -2.88 9.68 9.21
N SER A 55 -3.37 9.90 7.99
CA SER A 55 -4.28 11.03 7.69
C SER A 55 -5.59 10.93 8.47
N PHE A 56 -6.17 9.73 8.55
CA PHE A 56 -7.40 9.51 9.31
C PHE A 56 -7.21 9.82 10.80
N VAL A 57 -6.14 9.29 11.41
CA VAL A 57 -5.82 9.54 12.81
C VAL A 57 -5.58 11.03 13.06
N ALA A 58 -4.80 11.70 12.20
CA ALA A 58 -4.55 13.13 12.30
C ALA A 58 -5.85 13.95 12.24
N MET A 59 -6.75 13.63 11.31
CA MET A 59 -8.05 14.30 11.19
C MET A 59 -8.90 14.15 12.46
N VAL A 60 -8.93 12.95 13.06
CA VAL A 60 -9.67 12.70 14.30
C VAL A 60 -9.10 13.51 15.46
N MET A 61 -7.77 13.49 15.64
CA MET A 61 -7.09 14.25 16.70
C MET A 61 -7.33 15.75 16.60
N VAL A 62 -7.25 16.32 15.38
CA VAL A 62 -7.53 17.75 15.14
C VAL A 62 -8.97 18.08 15.53
N LYS A 63 -9.94 17.27 15.09
CA LYS A 63 -11.36 17.49 15.35
C LYS A 63 -11.70 17.36 16.84
N GLU A 64 -11.12 16.39 17.53
CA GLU A 64 -11.29 16.22 18.98
C GLU A 64 -10.64 17.35 19.77
N GLY A 65 -9.43 17.77 19.40
CA GLY A 65 -8.75 18.90 20.02
C GLY A 65 -9.52 20.21 19.88
N GLN A 66 -10.11 20.48 18.70
CA GLN A 66 -10.98 21.63 18.48
C GLN A 66 -12.23 21.58 19.38
N LYS A 67 -12.90 20.42 19.48
CA LYS A 67 -14.06 20.24 20.35
C LYS A 67 -13.71 20.47 21.82
N GLN A 68 -12.58 19.96 22.29
CA GLN A 68 -12.13 20.15 23.67
C GLN A 68 -11.84 21.63 23.98
N ARG A 69 -11.15 22.33 23.06
CA ARG A 69 -10.87 23.76 23.16
C ARG A 69 -12.15 24.61 23.20
N ALA A 70 -13.12 24.32 22.35
CA ALA A 70 -14.40 25.01 22.33
C ALA A 70 -15.18 24.83 23.65
N LYS A 71 -15.20 23.61 24.21
CA LYS A 71 -15.82 23.35 25.52
C LYS A 71 -15.11 24.07 26.67
N ALA A 72 -13.78 24.13 26.64
CA ALA A 72 -13.02 24.84 27.67
C ALA A 72 -13.30 26.36 27.64
N ALA A 73 -13.35 26.96 26.45
CA ALA A 73 -13.68 28.37 26.28
C ALA A 73 -15.11 28.70 26.76
N ALA A 74 -16.08 27.85 26.45
CA ALA A 74 -17.47 28.03 26.89
C ALA A 74 -17.67 27.88 28.42
N ARG A 75 -16.75 27.24 29.13
CA ARG A 75 -16.80 27.09 30.61
C ARG A 75 -16.13 28.26 31.33
N GLN A 76 -15.34 29.06 30.62
CA GLN A 76 -14.61 30.23 31.16
C GLN A 76 -15.33 31.56 30.89
N ALA A 77 -16.36 31.56 30.04
CA ALA A 77 -17.27 32.66 29.80
C ALA A 77 -18.50 32.57 30.71
#